data_AF-A0A0L0G975-F1
#
_entry.id   AF-A0A0L0G975-F1
#
_cell.length_a   1.000
_cell.length_b   1.000
_cell.length_c   1.000
_cell.angle_alpha   90.00
_cell.angle_beta   90.00
_cell.angle_gamma   90.00
#
_symmetry.space_group_name_H-M   'P 1'
#
loop_
_entity.id
_entity.type
_entity.pdbx_description
1 polymer ?
#
loop_
_entity_poly.entity_id
_entity_poly.type
_entity_poly.pdbx_seq_one_letter_code
_entity_poly.pdbx_strand_id
1 'polypeptide(L)' 'MTSYNYSYIFKYIIIGDMGVEKKFMNDCPHTIGVEFGTRIIEVGSQKIKLQIWDTGR' A
#
# COMPACT_ATOMS: atom_id res chain seq x y z
N MET A 1 -16.63 -18.61 6.64
CA MET A 1 -15.37 -17.90 6.34
C MET A 1 -15.36 -17.58 4.86
N THR A 2 -15.45 -16.31 4.48
CA THR A 2 -15.40 -15.90 3.07
C THR A 2 -13.97 -16.09 2.56
N SER A 3 -13.77 -17.10 1.70
CA SER A 3 -12.51 -17.27 0.99
C SER A 3 -12.37 -16.12 0.01
N TYR A 4 -11.46 -15.19 0.30
CA TYR A 4 -11.11 -14.13 -0.65
C TYR A 4 -10.38 -14.77 -1.82
N ASN A 5 -11.07 -14.90 -2.97
CA ASN A 5 -10.50 -15.44 -4.20
C ASN A 5 -9.50 -14.43 -4.80
N TYR A 6 -8.23 -14.56 -4.45
CA TYR A 6 -7.11 -13.93 -5.13
C TYR A 6 -6.04 -14.98 -5.43
N SER A 7 -5.38 -14.82 -6.57
CA SER A 7 -4.38 -15.77 -7.07
C SER A 7 -2.99 -15.47 -6.52
N TYR A 8 -2.72 -14.22 -6.15
CA TYR A 8 -1.42 -13.76 -5.68
C TYR A 8 -1.52 -12.75 -4.55
N ILE A 9 -0.48 -12.71 -3.71
CA ILE A 9 -0.24 -11.64 -2.72
C ILE A 9 1.09 -10.99 -3.04
N PHE A 10 1.09 -9.68 -3.31
CA PHE A 10 2.32 -8.91 -3.46
C PHE A 10 2.52 -8.00 -2.25
N LYS A 11 3.76 -7.98 -1.75
CA LYS A 11 4.17 -7.23 -0.56
C LYS A 11 5.11 -6.10 -0.98
N TYR A 12 4.77 -4.87 -0.62
CA TYR A 12 5.53 -3.68 -0.94
C TYR A 12 5.88 -2.93 0.33
N ILE A 13 7.13 -2.46 0.41
CA ILE A 13 7.58 -1.53 1.45
C ILE A 13 7.93 -0.24 0.73
N ILE A 14 7.28 0.86 1.13
CA ILE A 14 7.56 2.20 0.64
C ILE A 14 8.41 2.89 1.70
N ILE A 15 9.55 3.44 1.26
CA ILE A 15 10.51 4.15 2.10
C ILE A 15 10.79 5.48 1.42
N GLY A 16 10.68 6.57 2.17
CA GLY A 16 10.98 7.91 1.69
C GLY A 16 11.31 8.85 2.84
N ASP A 17 11.97 9.95 2.50
CA ASP A 17 12.21 11.06 3.43
C ASP A 17 10.90 11.83 3.68
N MET A 18 10.70 12.33 4.91
CA MET A 18 9.56 13.18 5.25
C MET A 18 9.29 14.28 4.20
N GLY A 19 8.05 14.32 3.69
CA GLY A 19 7.60 15.37 2.77
C GLY A 19 7.70 15.02 1.28
N VAL A 20 8.20 13.84 0.91
CA VAL A 20 8.05 13.31 -0.46
C VAL A 20 6.56 13.05 -0.76
N GLU A 21 5.77 12.65 0.23
CA GLU A 21 4.33 12.44 0.10
C GLU A 21 3.56 13.72 -0.31
N LYS A 22 4.03 14.89 0.12
CA LYS A 22 3.40 16.20 -0.17
C LYS A 22 3.45 16.59 -1.65
N LYS A 23 4.34 15.98 -2.44
CA LYS A 23 4.40 16.19 -3.90
C LYS A 23 3.26 15.48 -4.65
N PHE A 24 2.65 14.48 -4.03
CA PHE A 24 1.60 13.65 -4.65
C PHE A 24 0.24 13.84 -3.98
N MET A 25 0.20 14.19 -2.69
CA MET A 25 -1.01 14.55 -1.95
C MET A 25 -0.76 15.79 -1.10
N ASN A 26 -1.38 16.91 -1.49
CA ASN A 26 -1.21 18.20 -0.81
C ASN A 26 -1.64 18.18 0.67
N ASP A 27 -2.58 17.31 1.04
CA ASP A 27 -3.10 17.13 2.40
C ASP A 27 -2.75 15.75 2.99
N CYS A 28 -1.57 15.21 2.68
CA CYS A 28 -1.12 13.97 3.32
C CYS A 28 -0.61 14.27 4.74
N PRO A 29 -1.23 13.73 5.81
CA PRO A 29 -0.65 13.81 7.14
C PRO A 29 0.70 13.09 7.14
N HIS A 30 1.64 13.56 7.96
CA HIS A 30 2.94 12.89 8.10
C HIS A 30 2.74 11.50 8.70
N THR A 31 3.30 10.49 8.03
CA THR A 31 3.36 9.12 8.54
C THR A 31 4.32 9.08 9.73
N ILE A 32 3.80 8.80 10.93
CA ILE A 32 4.60 8.62 12.14
C ILE A 32 4.81 7.12 12.35
N GLY A 33 5.99 6.61 11.98
CA GLY A 33 6.33 5.19 12.11
C GLY A 33 5.98 4.38 10.87
N VAL A 34 5.11 3.37 11.03
CA VAL A 34 4.75 2.43 9.96
C VAL A 34 3.23 2.41 9.78
N GLU A 35 2.76 2.71 8.57
CA GLU A 35 1.37 2.54 8.17
C GLU A 35 1.19 1.30 7.30
N PHE A 36 0.07 0.59 7.46
CA PHE A 36 -0.23 -0.63 6.71
C PHE A 36 -1.55 -0.51 5.95
N GLY A 37 -1.49 -0.73 4.64
CA GLY A 37 -2.63 -0.76 3.74
C GLY A 37 -2.76 -2.08 3.00
N THR A 38 -4.00 -2.48 2.70
CA THR A 38 -4.29 -3.61 1.80
C THR A 38 -5.29 -3.21 0.74
N ARG A 39 -5.07 -3.66 -0.50
CA ARG A 39 -6.00 -3.45 -1.61
C ARG A 39 -6.00 -4.65 -2.53
N ILE A 40 -7.17 -5.11 -2.95
CA ILE A 40 -7.29 -6.09 -4.03
C ILE A 40 -7.40 -5.32 -5.34
N ILE A 41 -6.54 -5.65 -6.29
CA ILE A 41 -6.57 -5.11 -7.66
C ILE A 41 -6.77 -6.25 -8.65
N GLU A 42 -7.27 -5.91 -9.84
CA GLU A 42 -7.42 -6.83 -10.95
C GLU A 42 -6.41 -6.47 -12.04
N VAL A 43 -5.60 -7.46 -12.43
CA VAL A 43 -4.60 -7.33 -13.49
C VAL A 43 -4.84 -8.45 -14.50
N GLY A 44 -5.37 -8.09 -15.67
CA GLY A 44 -5.89 -9.08 -16.62
C GLY A 44 -7.09 -9.82 -16.00
N SER A 45 -7.03 -11.15 -15.95
CA SER A 45 -8.04 -12.01 -15.31
C SER A 45 -7.69 -12.42 -13.88
N GLN A 46 -6.61 -11.88 -13.31
CA GLN A 46 -6.09 -12.27 -12.00
C GLN A 46 -6.42 -11.23 -10.94
N LYS A 47 -6.97 -11.68 -9.81
CA LYS A 47 -7.12 -10.87 -8.60
C LYS A 47 -5.86 -10.96 -7.76
N ILE A 48 -5.27 -9.82 -7.45
CA ILE A 48 -4.03 -9.72 -6.68
C ILE A 48 -4.29 -8.91 -5.42
N LYS A 49 -3.91 -9.45 -4.26
CA LYS A 49 -3.92 -8.72 -3.00
C LYS A 49 -2.59 -8.00 -2.81
N LEU A 50 -2.62 -6.68 -2.84
CA LEU A 50 -1.50 -5.83 -2.46
C LEU A 50 -1.51 -5.61 -0.96
N GLN A 51 -0.34 -5.76 -0.35
CA GLN A 51 -0.04 -5.39 1.03
C GLN A 51 1.08 -4.37 1.00
N ILE A 52 0.83 -3.17 1.53
CA ILE A 52 1.74 -2.03 1.47
C ILE A 52 2.07 -1.62 2.89
N TRP A 53 3.36 -1.55 3.21
CA TRP A 53 3.88 -0.93 4.42
C TRP A 53 4.53 0.40 4.01
N ASP A 54 3.96 1.50 4.46
CA ASP A 54 4.52 2.84 4.28
C ASP A 54 5.31 3.23 5.51
N THR A 55 6.54 3.71 5.29
CA THR A 55 7.47 4.09 6.36
C THR A 55 8.12 5.43 6.02
N GLY A 56 7.79 6.43 6.82
CA GLY A 56 8.40 7.77 6.77
C GLY A 56 9.46 7.92 7.86
N ARG A 57 10.61 8.49 7.51
CA ARG A 57 11.64 8.93 8.46
C ARG A 57 11.76 10.43 8.54
#